data_AF-A0A109LT33-F1
#
_entry.id   AF-A0A109LT33-F1
#
_cell.length_a   1.000
_cell.length_b   1.000
_cell.length_c   1.000
_cell.angle_alpha   90.00
_cell.angle_beta   90.00
_cell.angle_gamma   90.00
#
_symmetry.space_group_name_H-M   'P 1'
#
loop_
_entity.id
_entity.type
_entity.pdbx_description
1 polymer ?
#
loop_
_entity_poly.entity_id
_entity_poly.type
_entity_poly.pdbx_seq_one_letter_code
_entity_poly.pdbx_strand_id
1 'polypeptide(L)'
;MFVAVFVLINYGEPQRVKIWPSADPVGFDWPVGVIALAFWLLGVIPFWIYHRGVKWSLNRRIRSLENSMKSNALSRRPDPELNSTPPVDEPADKPAEKLGETGGLSPEEGSTR
;
A
#
# COMPACT_ATOMS: atom_id res chain seq x y z
N MET A 1 -15.80 18.82 -20.79
CA MET A 1 -16.13 20.04 -21.57
C MET A 1 -17.24 20.85 -20.91
N PHE A 2 -18.34 20.25 -20.46
CA PHE A 2 -19.49 20.95 -19.84
C PHE A 2 -19.14 21.92 -18.69
N VAL A 3 -18.38 21.49 -17.68
CA VAL A 3 -18.04 22.34 -16.52
C VAL A 3 -17.24 23.58 -16.92
N ALA A 4 -16.27 23.45 -17.82
CA ALA A 4 -15.47 24.59 -18.29
C ALA A 4 -16.34 25.62 -19.05
N VAL A 5 -17.27 25.15 -19.88
CA VAL A 5 -18.24 26.01 -20.60
C VAL A 5 -19.18 26.69 -19.62
N PHE A 6 -19.70 25.96 -18.63
CA PHE A 6 -20.54 26.52 -17.58
C PHE A 6 -19.83 27.63 -16.79
N VAL A 7 -18.56 27.40 -16.42
CA VAL A 7 -17.75 28.40 -15.72
C VAL A 7 -17.54 29.63 -16.61
N LEU A 8 -17.19 29.45 -17.89
CA LEU A 8 -16.98 30.58 -18.83
C LEU A 8 -18.22 31.47 -18.95
N ILE A 9 -19.40 30.87 -19.04
CA ILE A 9 -20.69 31.59 -19.16
C ILE A 9 -21.04 32.30 -17.84
N ASN A 10 -20.65 31.74 -16.69
CA ASN A 10 -21.02 32.22 -15.36
C ASN A 10 -19.84 32.91 -14.60
N TYR A 11 -18.77 33.30 -15.31
CA TYR A 11 -17.59 33.92 -14.70
C TYR A 11 -17.71 35.45 -14.55
N GLY A 12 -18.46 36.10 -15.44
CA GLY A 12 -18.41 37.56 -15.61
C GLY A 12 -19.35 38.37 -14.72
N GLU A 13 -20.57 37.89 -14.47
CA GLU A 13 -21.59 38.64 -13.73
C GLU A 13 -21.83 38.02 -12.35
N PRO A 14 -21.37 38.67 -11.26
CA PRO A 14 -21.74 38.26 -9.92
C PRO A 14 -23.25 38.41 -9.76
N GLN A 15 -23.95 37.29 -9.61
CA GLN A 15 -25.39 37.33 -9.47
C GLN A 15 -25.75 37.76 -8.05
N ARG A 16 -26.41 38.91 -7.91
CA ARG A 16 -26.91 39.39 -6.61
C ARG A 16 -28.08 38.56 -6.15
N VAL A 17 -27.83 37.67 -5.20
CA VAL A 17 -28.89 36.91 -4.52
C VAL A 17 -29.42 37.76 -3.37
N LYS A 18 -30.70 38.14 -3.44
CA LYS A 18 -31.42 38.78 -2.33
C LYS A 18 -31.81 37.71 -1.31
N ILE A 19 -31.10 37.65 -0.20
CA ILE A 19 -31.34 36.67 0.87
C ILE A 19 -32.53 37.10 1.76
N TRP A 20 -32.93 38.39 1.71
CA TRP A 20 -34.09 38.93 2.44
C TRP A 20 -34.71 40.17 1.72
N PRO A 21 -36.03 40.40 1.79
CA PRO A 21 -36.65 41.64 1.34
C PRO A 21 -36.37 42.79 2.34
N SER A 22 -35.13 43.24 2.41
CA SER A 22 -34.74 44.46 3.15
C SER A 22 -34.48 45.61 2.17
N ALA A 23 -34.77 46.84 2.62
CA ALA A 23 -34.56 48.08 1.85
C ALA A 23 -33.09 48.27 1.45
N ASP A 24 -32.15 47.80 2.27
CA ASP A 24 -30.74 47.64 1.92
C ASP A 24 -30.44 46.15 1.67
N PRO A 25 -30.44 45.70 0.40
CA PRO A 25 -30.03 44.35 0.09
C PRO A 25 -28.53 44.27 0.35
N VAL A 26 -28.13 43.67 1.46
CA VAL A 26 -26.80 43.04 1.61
C VAL A 26 -26.77 41.91 0.59
N GLY A 27 -26.52 42.29 -0.67
CA GLY A 27 -26.42 41.38 -1.80
C GLY A 27 -25.07 40.73 -1.72
N PHE A 28 -25.06 39.44 -1.40
CA PHE A 28 -23.85 38.66 -1.58
C PHE A 28 -23.69 38.40 -3.08
N ASP A 29 -22.68 38.99 -3.67
CA ASP A 29 -22.26 38.72 -5.04
C ASP A 29 -21.71 37.30 -5.10
N TRP A 30 -22.52 36.33 -5.55
CA TRP A 30 -22.18 34.91 -5.54
C TRP A 30 -21.46 34.55 -6.86
N PRO A 31 -20.16 34.22 -6.87
CA PRO A 31 -19.45 33.82 -8.09
C PRO A 31 -19.74 32.36 -8.41
N VAL A 32 -20.90 32.09 -9.00
CA VAL A 32 -21.42 30.74 -9.30
C VAL A 32 -20.41 29.89 -10.07
N GLY A 33 -19.72 30.49 -11.05
CA GLY A 33 -18.68 29.79 -11.82
C GLY A 33 -17.52 29.31 -10.95
N VAL A 34 -17.04 30.13 -10.02
CA VAL A 34 -15.91 29.77 -9.14
C VAL A 34 -16.29 28.64 -8.20
N ILE A 35 -17.48 28.71 -7.59
CA ILE A 35 -17.96 27.66 -6.70
C ILE A 35 -18.15 26.33 -7.46
N ALA A 36 -18.74 26.37 -8.65
CA ALA A 36 -18.93 25.17 -9.46
C ALA A 36 -17.59 24.50 -9.82
N LEU A 37 -16.58 25.30 -10.14
CA LEU A 37 -15.23 24.81 -10.36
C LEU A 37 -14.64 24.21 -9.08
N ALA A 38 -14.78 24.88 -7.94
CA ALA A 38 -14.27 24.39 -6.66
C ALA A 38 -14.87 23.03 -6.28
N PHE A 39 -16.19 22.85 -6.35
CA PHE A 39 -16.83 21.57 -6.05
C PHE A 39 -16.47 20.48 -7.06
N TRP A 40 -16.31 20.83 -8.33
CA TRP A 40 -15.85 19.88 -9.34
C TRP A 40 -14.43 19.39 -9.05
N LEU A 41 -13.50 20.30 -8.74
CA LEU A 41 -12.15 19.94 -8.32
C LEU A 41 -12.18 19.12 -7.04
N LEU A 42 -13.01 19.48 -6.07
CA LEU A 42 -13.10 18.75 -4.80
C LEU A 42 -13.53 17.29 -4.99
N GLY A 43 -14.39 17.01 -5.97
CA GLY A 43 -14.76 15.64 -6.33
C GLY A 43 -13.70 14.92 -7.17
N VAL A 44 -13.02 15.61 -8.08
CA VAL A 44 -12.08 15.00 -9.03
C VAL A 44 -10.68 14.80 -8.46
N ILE A 45 -10.17 15.74 -7.67
CA ILE A 45 -8.83 15.69 -7.06
C ILE A 45 -8.60 14.39 -6.27
N PRO A 46 -9.46 14.01 -5.29
CA PRO A 46 -9.21 12.81 -4.48
C PRO A 46 -9.21 11.55 -5.34
N PHE A 47 -10.10 11.47 -6.34
CA PHE A 47 -10.16 10.33 -7.25
C PHE A 47 -8.93 10.25 -8.18
N TRP A 48 -8.47 11.40 -8.69
CA TRP A 48 -7.30 11.48 -9.55
C TRP A 48 -6.02 11.07 -8.81
N ILE A 49 -5.83 11.57 -7.59
CA ILE A 49 -4.68 11.21 -6.74
C ILE A 49 -4.69 9.70 -6.45
N TYR A 50 -5.84 9.14 -6.08
CA TYR A 50 -5.96 7.70 -5.80
C TYR A 50 -5.56 6.85 -7.02
N HIS A 51 -6.14 7.12 -8.18
CA HIS A 51 -5.83 6.40 -9.41
C HIS A 51 -4.34 6.50 -9.78
N ARG A 52 -3.75 7.69 -9.65
CA ARG A 52 -2.33 7.91 -9.93
C ARG A 52 -1.44 7.17 -8.91
N GLY A 53 -1.82 7.17 -7.64
CA GLY A 53 -1.12 6.50 -6.55
C GLY A 53 -1.08 4.98 -6.74
N VAL A 54 -2.20 4.38 -7.12
CA VAL A 54 -2.29 2.94 -7.43
C VAL A 54 -1.35 2.60 -8.59
N LYS A 55 -1.43 3.33 -9.71
CA LYS A 55 -0.56 3.09 -10.88
C LYS A 55 0.93 3.22 -10.53
N TRP A 56 1.29 4.21 -9.70
CA TRP A 56 2.67 4.39 -9.24
C TRP A 56 3.14 3.23 -8.35
N SER A 57 2.30 2.80 -7.40
CA SER A 57 2.57 1.67 -6.52
C SER A 57 2.79 0.37 -7.29
N LEU A 58 1.90 0.05 -8.25
CA LEU A 58 2.04 -1.16 -9.07
C LEU A 58 3.33 -1.14 -9.90
N ASN A 59 3.64 -0.02 -10.57
CA ASN A 59 4.87 0.10 -11.33
C ASN A 59 6.12 -0.10 -10.47
N ARG A 60 6.13 0.42 -9.24
CA ARG A 60 7.25 0.23 -8.31
C ARG A 60 7.39 -1.23 -7.87
N ARG A 61 6.27 -1.90 -7.59
CA ARG A 61 6.25 -3.33 -7.23
C ARG A 61 6.75 -4.21 -8.37
N ILE A 62 6.28 -3.97 -9.58
CA ILE A 62 6.70 -4.71 -10.79
C ILE A 62 8.22 -4.57 -10.97
N ARG A 63 8.75 -3.35 -10.92
CA ARG A 63 10.20 -3.11 -11.02
C ARG A 63 11.00 -3.82 -9.91
N SER A 64 10.46 -3.88 -8.70
CA SER A 64 11.10 -4.61 -7.59
C SER A 64 11.13 -6.11 -7.86
N LEU A 65 10.06 -6.68 -8.41
CA LEU A 65 9.97 -8.10 -8.76
C LEU A 65 10.89 -8.44 -9.94
N GLU A 66 10.95 -7.58 -10.95
CA GLU A 66 11.88 -7.75 -12.07
C GLU A 66 13.33 -7.74 -11.58
N ASN A 67 13.67 -6.82 -10.67
CA ASN A 67 15.02 -6.74 -10.11
C ASN A 67 15.34 -7.93 -9.19
N SER A 68 14.40 -8.40 -8.38
CA SER A 68 14.62 -9.58 -7.54
C SER A 68 14.75 -10.85 -8.37
N MET A 69 13.99 -11.00 -9.46
CA MET A 69 14.15 -12.10 -10.42
C MET A 69 15.50 -12.05 -11.12
N LYS A 70 15.92 -10.88 -11.60
CA LYS A 70 17.25 -10.68 -12.22
C LYS A 70 18.37 -10.97 -11.22
N SER A 71 18.25 -10.47 -10.00
CA SER A 71 19.20 -10.74 -8.92
C SER A 71 19.25 -12.23 -8.59
N ASN A 72 18.11 -12.89 -8.41
CA ASN A 72 18.05 -14.32 -8.11
C ASN A 72 18.67 -15.17 -9.23
N ALA A 73 18.42 -14.82 -10.50
CA ALA A 73 19.04 -15.48 -11.64
C ALA A 73 20.57 -15.27 -11.68
N LEU A 74 21.06 -14.09 -11.31
CA LEU A 74 22.50 -13.81 -11.19
C LEU A 74 23.13 -14.55 -9.99
N SER A 75 22.44 -14.61 -8.84
CA SER A 75 22.89 -15.35 -7.64
C SER A 75 22.91 -16.86 -7.84
N ARG A 76 22.05 -17.38 -8.73
CA ARG A 76 21.98 -18.82 -9.06
C ARG A 76 23.01 -19.21 -10.13
N ARG A 77 23.80 -18.28 -10.67
CA ARG A 77 24.95 -18.64 -11.50
C ARG A 77 25.90 -19.45 -10.61
N PRO A 78 26.13 -20.74 -10.90
CA PRO A 78 27.12 -21.51 -10.17
C PRO A 78 28.48 -20.87 -10.46
N ASP A 79 29.21 -20.50 -9.41
CA ASP A 79 30.63 -20.24 -9.56
C ASP A 79 31.27 -21.50 -10.15
N PRO A 80 32.04 -21.40 -11.24
CA PRO A 80 32.76 -22.55 -11.79
C PRO A 80 33.89 -23.06 -10.88
N GLU A 81 34.08 -22.52 -9.67
CA GLU A 81 35.21 -22.85 -8.79
C GLU A 81 34.86 -23.66 -7.52
N LEU A 82 33.66 -24.25 -7.43
CA LEU A 82 33.33 -25.20 -6.34
C LEU A 82 33.12 -26.65 -6.82
N ASN A 83 33.81 -27.07 -7.87
CA ASN A 83 34.03 -28.49 -8.16
C ASN A 83 35.20 -29.03 -7.33
N SER A 84 35.06 -29.02 -6.01
CA SER A 84 35.95 -29.77 -5.10
C SER A 84 35.10 -30.41 -4.02
N THR A 85 34.70 -31.65 -4.28
CA THR A 85 34.19 -32.63 -3.30
C THR A 85 35.04 -33.88 -3.51
N PRO A 86 35.47 -34.67 -2.49
CA PRO A 86 35.07 -34.72 -1.07
C PRO A 86 36.28 -34.73 -0.07
N PRO A 87 36.02 -34.84 1.25
CA PRO A 87 36.42 -36.07 1.92
C PRO A 87 35.20 -36.82 2.49
N VAL A 88 35.13 -38.08 2.11
CA VAL A 88 34.27 -39.12 2.66
C VAL A 88 34.84 -39.49 4.02
N ASP A 89 34.05 -39.35 5.08
CA ASP A 89 34.27 -40.09 6.33
C ASP A 89 32.93 -40.72 6.74
N GLU A 90 32.77 -41.99 6.40
CA GLU A 90 31.76 -42.92 6.89
C GLU A 90 32.44 -44.30 6.93
N PRO A 91 32.13 -45.26 7.82
CA PRO A 91 31.50 -45.25 9.14
C PRO A 91 32.37 -45.96 10.22
N ALA A 92 32.08 -45.76 11.51
CA ALA A 92 32.48 -46.71 12.55
C ALA A 92 31.33 -46.93 13.55
N ASP A 93 30.54 -47.96 13.27
CA ASP A 93 29.71 -48.64 14.26
C ASP A 93 30.57 -49.10 15.47
N LYS A 94 30.13 -48.80 16.70
CA LYS A 94 29.73 -49.79 17.73
C LYS A 94 29.47 -49.19 19.12
N PRO A 95 28.69 -49.89 19.97
CA PRO A 95 27.73 -49.31 20.91
C PRO A 95 28.20 -49.37 22.38
N ALA A 96 27.66 -48.48 23.21
CA ALA A 96 27.67 -48.66 24.66
C ALA A 96 26.43 -48.00 25.30
N GLU A 97 25.38 -48.81 25.31
CA GLU A 97 24.32 -48.84 26.30
C GLU A 97 24.88 -48.72 27.74
N LYS A 98 24.40 -47.73 28.50
CA LYS A 98 24.24 -47.77 29.97
C LYS A 98 23.18 -46.74 30.35
N LEU A 99 21.94 -47.15 30.60
CA LEU A 99 21.38 -47.56 31.90
C LEU A 99 21.54 -46.53 33.03
N GLY A 100 20.38 -46.18 33.59
CA GLY A 100 20.12 -45.21 34.64
C GLY A 100 18.84 -44.47 34.26
N GLU A 101 17.70 -45.13 34.11
CA GLU A 101 16.86 -45.69 35.17
C GLU A 101 16.59 -44.70 36.32
N THR A 102 15.31 -44.62 36.68
CA THR A 102 14.69 -43.90 37.81
C THR A 102 14.44 -42.41 37.55
N GLY A 103 13.22 -41.90 37.55
CA GLY A 103 11.93 -42.50 37.83
C GLY A 103 10.87 -41.39 37.85
N GLY A 104 9.62 -41.77 37.57
CA GLY A 104 8.46 -40.96 37.93
C GLY A 104 7.54 -40.56 36.77
N LEU A 105 6.67 -41.50 36.36
CA LEU A 105 5.23 -41.25 36.21
C LEU A 105 4.76 -40.33 37.36
N SER A 106 3.84 -39.36 37.24
CA SER A 106 2.54 -39.35 36.57
C SER A 106 1.90 -37.94 36.76
N PRO A 107 0.72 -37.67 36.16
CA PRO A 107 0.15 -36.35 35.87
C PRO A 107 -0.81 -35.80 36.95
N GLU A 108 -1.51 -34.70 36.62
CA GLU A 108 -2.67 -34.07 37.31
C GLU A 108 -2.26 -33.12 38.47
N GLU A 109 -2.92 -32.01 38.84
CA GLU A 109 -4.13 -31.28 38.47
C GLU A 109 -4.08 -29.94 39.27
N GLY A 110 -4.99 -28.98 38.97
CA GLY A 110 -5.38 -27.91 39.91
C GLY A 110 -4.90 -26.50 39.51
N SER A 111 -5.71 -25.61 38.89
CA SER A 111 -7.01 -25.06 39.29
C SER A 111 -6.96 -24.14 40.51
N THR A 112 -7.40 -22.88 40.30
CA THR A 112 -7.71 -21.80 41.27
C THR A 112 -6.51 -21.21 42.03
N ARG A 113 -6.30 -19.90 42.05
CA ARG A 113 -7.18 -18.86 42.59
C ARG A 113 -6.68 -17.47 42.20
#